data_AF-A0AA39SY84-F1
#
_entry.id   AF-A0AA39SY84-F1
#
_cell.length_a   1.000
_cell.length_b   1.000
_cell.length_c   1.000
_cell.angle_alpha   90.00
_cell.angle_beta   90.00
_cell.angle_gamma   90.00
#
_symmetry.space_group_name_H-M   'P 1'
#
loop_
_entity.id
_entity.type
_entity.pdbx_description
1 polymer ?
#
loop_
_entity_poly.entity_id
_entity_poly.type
_entity_poly.pdbx_seq_one_letter_code
_entity_poly.pdbx_strand_id
1 'polypeptide(L)'
;MKNKHQFSLVLMVCFFLCTFIYASMAIFGYLMYGSGVESQITLNLPTNNLISRLAIYTTLVNPISKYALMVTPIVNATRNWFASGCDKGHFRLLTSTALVISSVIVALTVPFFACLMSLVGAFLSVTASIILPCLCYLKISGTYQRLGFEIVVLVGTIIMGVAVVVIGTYTSLVQIIGHL
;
A
#
# COMPACT_ATOMS: atom_id res chain seq x y z
N MET A 1 12.93 17.57 -11.09
CA MET A 1 14.39 17.30 -11.08
C MET A 1 15.05 18.04 -12.24
N LYS A 2 16.20 18.68 -12.01
CA LYS A 2 16.89 19.51 -13.01
C LYS A 2 17.66 18.68 -14.06
N ASN A 3 18.14 17.48 -13.70
CA ASN A 3 18.87 16.58 -14.61
C ASN A 3 18.16 15.21 -14.71
N LYS A 4 17.71 14.82 -15.90
CA LYS A 4 16.96 13.56 -16.11
C LYS A 4 17.82 12.29 -16.00
N HIS A 5 19.10 12.36 -16.36
CA HIS A 5 20.02 11.21 -16.33
C HIS A 5 20.33 10.72 -14.89
N GLN A 6 20.24 11.61 -13.90
CA GLN A 6 20.47 11.26 -12.50
C GLN A 6 19.27 10.57 -11.85
N PHE A 7 18.10 10.55 -12.51
CA PHE A 7 16.87 9.98 -11.95
C PHE A 7 17.01 8.48 -11.62
N SER A 8 17.58 7.70 -12.55
CA SER A 8 17.75 6.25 -12.36
C SER A 8 18.69 5.94 -11.18
N LEU A 9 19.79 6.70 -11.05
CA LEU A 9 20.74 6.54 -9.95
C LEU A 9 20.08 6.89 -8.61
N VAL A 10 19.34 8.01 -8.54
CA VAL A 10 18.62 8.40 -7.31
C VAL A 10 17.58 7.35 -6.93
N LEU A 11 16.84 6.81 -7.91
CA LEU A 11 15.84 5.77 -7.68
C LEU A 11 16.50 4.49 -7.13
N MET A 12 17.61 4.05 -7.72
CA MET A 12 18.35 2.88 -7.28
C MET A 12 18.90 3.04 -5.86
N VAL A 13 19.52 4.19 -5.56
CA VAL A 13 20.03 4.49 -4.21
C VAL A 13 18.89 4.53 -3.19
N CYS A 14 17.75 5.13 -3.55
CA CYS A 14 16.58 5.19 -2.68
C CYS A 14 16.03 3.79 -2.38
N PHE A 15 15.80 2.96 -3.39
CA PHE A 15 15.31 1.59 -3.19
C PHE A 15 16.28 0.74 -2.36
N PHE A 16 17.58 0.84 -2.63
CA PHE A 16 18.59 0.13 -1.87
C PHE A 16 18.58 0.54 -0.40
N LEU A 17 18.59 1.86 -0.13
CA LEU A 17 18.58 2.40 1.22
C LEU A 17 17.29 2.03 1.96
N CYS A 18 16.12 2.15 1.32
CA CYS A 18 14.84 1.74 1.91
C CYS A 18 14.83 0.24 2.25
N THR A 19 15.31 -0.60 1.34
CA THR A 19 15.38 -2.05 1.57
C THR A 19 16.28 -2.38 2.75
N PHE A 20 17.44 -1.74 2.83
CA PHE A 20 18.38 -1.92 3.94
C PHE A 20 17.78 -1.50 5.29
N ILE A 21 17.11 -0.34 5.35
CA ILE A 21 16.45 0.14 6.56
C ILE A 21 15.31 -0.80 6.98
N TYR A 22 14.48 -1.27 6.04
CA TYR A 22 13.41 -2.20 6.37
C TYR A 22 13.93 -3.57 6.81
N ALA A 23 14.97 -4.10 6.14
CA ALA A 23 15.58 -5.36 6.51
C ALA A 23 16.23 -5.30 7.90
N SER A 24 16.99 -4.24 8.20
CA SER A 24 17.59 -4.05 9.52
C SER A 24 16.53 -3.94 10.61
N MET A 25 15.46 -3.18 10.38
CA MET A 25 14.32 -3.10 11.32
C MET A 25 13.64 -4.45 11.55
N ALA A 26 13.48 -5.27 10.51
CA ALA A 26 12.93 -6.61 10.65
C ALA A 26 13.83 -7.53 11.49
N ILE A 27 15.15 -7.50 11.24
CA ILE A 27 16.14 -8.30 11.98
C ILE A 27 16.16 -7.87 13.45
N PHE A 28 16.28 -6.58 13.74
CA PHE A 28 16.29 -6.08 15.12
C PHE A 28 14.97 -6.34 15.84
N GLY A 29 13.83 -6.17 15.15
CA GLY A 29 12.51 -6.48 15.70
C GLY A 29 12.38 -7.94 16.11
N TYR A 30 12.81 -8.87 15.27
CA TYR A 30 12.80 -10.29 15.58
C TYR A 30 13.80 -10.65 16.69
N LEU A 31 15.01 -10.09 16.70
CA LEU A 31 15.99 -10.34 17.76
C LEU A 31 15.51 -9.83 19.13
N MET A 32 14.73 -8.75 19.16
CA MET A 32 14.28 -8.13 20.42
C MET A 32 13.03 -8.80 21.02
N TYR A 33 12.10 -9.28 20.19
CA TYR A 33 10.82 -9.86 20.64
C TYR A 33 10.67 -11.36 20.37
N GLY A 34 11.59 -11.95 19.61
CA GLY A 34 11.56 -13.36 19.25
C GLY A 34 10.26 -13.77 18.55
N SER A 35 9.71 -14.91 18.96
CA SER A 35 8.45 -15.46 18.44
C SER A 35 7.20 -14.70 18.90
N GLY A 36 7.33 -13.74 19.83
CA GLY A 36 6.22 -12.94 20.34
C GLY A 36 5.96 -11.65 19.57
N VAL A 37 6.57 -11.45 18.39
CA VAL A 37 6.44 -10.19 17.64
C VAL A 37 5.03 -10.05 17.05
N GLU A 38 4.26 -9.13 17.60
CA GLU A 38 2.98 -8.69 17.02
C GLU A 38 3.14 -8.03 15.64
N SER A 39 2.02 -7.94 14.90
CA SER A 39 1.93 -7.37 13.53
C SER A 39 2.49 -5.95 13.38
N GLN A 40 2.62 -5.22 14.49
CA GLN A 40 3.31 -3.93 14.56
C GLN A 40 4.34 -4.00 15.69
N ILE A 41 5.59 -3.68 15.38
CA ILE A 41 6.67 -3.60 16.38
C ILE A 41 6.30 -2.62 17.50
N THR A 42 5.61 -1.53 17.16
CA THR A 42 5.09 -0.53 18.10
C THR A 42 4.14 -1.10 19.16
N LEU A 43 3.42 -2.19 18.86
CA LEU A 43 2.50 -2.83 19.79
C LEU A 43 3.24 -3.67 20.86
N ASN A 44 4.44 -4.16 20.54
CA ASN A 44 5.29 -4.91 21.47
C ASN A 44 6.10 -4.01 22.42
N LEU A 45 6.05 -2.68 22.28
CA LEU A 45 6.84 -1.78 23.12
C LEU A 45 6.28 -1.73 24.55
N PRO A 46 7.12 -1.89 25.59
CA PRO A 46 6.68 -1.81 26.97
C PRO A 46 6.21 -0.38 27.28
N THR A 47 4.93 -0.23 27.62
CA THR A 47 4.25 1.07 27.83
C THR A 47 4.60 1.76 29.14
N ASN A 48 5.41 1.11 29.98
CA ASN A 48 5.78 1.60 31.31
C ASN A 48 6.89 2.67 31.26
N ASN A 49 7.64 2.75 30.15
CA ASN A 49 8.73 3.71 29.97
C ASN A 49 8.28 4.94 29.17
N LEU A 50 8.69 6.13 29.62
CA LEU A 50 8.37 7.41 28.95
C LEU A 50 8.86 7.45 27.49
N ILE A 51 10.02 6.84 27.22
CA ILE A 51 10.60 6.76 25.87
C ILE A 51 9.72 5.94 24.92
N SER A 52 9.18 4.81 25.39
CA SER A 52 8.26 3.98 24.60
C SER A 52 6.95 4.72 24.30
N ARG A 53 6.41 5.46 25.29
CA ARG A 53 5.21 6.27 25.08
C ARG A 53 5.44 7.36 24.04
N LEU A 54 6.56 8.07 24.11
CA LEU A 54 6.91 9.08 23.11
C LEU A 54 7.07 8.47 21.72
N ALA A 55 7.73 7.32 21.59
CA ALA A 55 7.87 6.62 20.31
C ALA A 55 6.50 6.24 19.71
N ILE A 56 5.57 5.72 20.53
CA ILE A 56 4.20 5.42 20.10
C ILE A 56 3.49 6.69 19.62
N TYR A 57 3.54 7.77 20.40
CA TYR A 57 2.90 9.04 20.01
C TYR A 57 3.46 9.60 18.71
N THR A 58 4.78 9.57 18.51
CA THR A 58 5.40 10.02 17.25
C THR A 58 4.97 9.16 16.06
N THR A 59 4.86 7.84 16.24
CA THR A 59 4.36 6.95 15.19
C THR A 59 2.90 7.25 14.83
N LEU A 60 2.06 7.67 15.77
CA LEU A 60 0.65 8.03 15.50
C LEU A 60 0.49 9.34 14.71
N VAL A 61 1.42 10.29 14.84
CA VAL A 61 1.36 11.55 14.09
C VAL A 61 1.50 11.31 12.58
N ASN A 62 2.34 10.36 12.18
CA ASN A 62 2.61 10.07 10.77
C ASN A 62 1.36 9.65 9.97
N PRO A 63 0.55 8.66 10.41
CA PRO A 63 -0.71 8.29 9.77
C PRO A 63 -1.71 9.44 9.69
N ILE A 64 -1.84 10.24 10.74
CA ILE A 64 -2.79 11.37 10.78
C ILE A 64 -2.45 12.38 9.68
N SER A 65 -1.18 12.79 9.60
CA SER A 65 -0.73 13.72 8.57
C SER A 65 -0.81 13.11 7.17
N LYS A 66 -0.41 11.84 7.00
CA LYS A 66 -0.49 11.15 5.70
C LYS A 66 -1.92 10.97 5.22
N TYR A 67 -2.86 10.68 6.12
CA TYR A 67 -4.27 10.52 5.79
C TYR A 67 -4.86 11.82 5.20
N ALA A 68 -4.61 12.95 5.84
CA ALA A 68 -5.08 14.26 5.34
C ALA A 68 -4.56 14.55 3.92
N LEU A 69 -3.28 14.27 3.67
CA LEU A 69 -2.65 14.46 2.37
C LEU A 69 -3.18 13.48 1.30
N MET A 70 -3.53 12.25 1.69
CA MET A 70 -4.03 11.23 0.76
C MET A 70 -5.51 11.41 0.41
N VAL A 71 -6.35 11.85 1.35
CA VAL A 71 -7.78 12.05 1.12
C VAL A 71 -8.05 13.24 0.20
N THR A 72 -7.24 14.29 0.27
CA THR A 72 -7.38 15.51 -0.53
C THR A 72 -7.45 15.24 -2.06
N PRO A 73 -6.49 14.55 -2.69
CA PRO A 73 -6.56 14.22 -4.11
C PRO A 73 -7.68 13.23 -4.43
N ILE A 74 -8.01 12.30 -3.53
CA ILE A 74 -9.10 11.33 -3.73
C ILE A 74 -10.44 12.06 -3.83
N VAL A 75 -10.76 12.93 -2.86
CA VAL A 75 -12.00 13.72 -2.88
C VAL A 75 -12.06 14.60 -4.13
N ASN A 76 -10.93 15.18 -4.56
CA ASN A 76 -10.87 15.99 -5.77
C ASN A 76 -11.05 15.15 -7.06
N ALA A 77 -10.49 13.95 -7.13
CA ALA A 77 -10.64 13.04 -8.27
C ALA A 77 -12.07 12.49 -8.38
N THR A 78 -12.64 12.02 -7.26
CA THR A 78 -14.04 11.58 -7.17
C THR A 78 -14.99 12.71 -7.54
N ARG A 79 -14.70 13.93 -7.09
CA ARG A 79 -15.44 15.13 -7.51
C ARG A 79 -15.35 15.32 -9.01
N ASN A 80 -14.17 15.31 -9.62
CA ASN A 80 -14.05 15.55 -11.06
C ASN A 80 -14.79 14.50 -11.92
N TRP A 81 -14.88 13.26 -11.45
CA TRP A 81 -15.68 12.22 -12.08
C TRP A 81 -17.19 12.47 -11.97
N PHE A 82 -17.68 12.93 -10.83
CA PHE A 82 -19.11 13.14 -10.55
C PHE A 82 -19.62 14.57 -10.81
N ALA A 83 -18.74 15.56 -10.89
CA ALA A 83 -19.08 16.98 -11.06
C ALA A 83 -19.48 17.35 -12.49
N SER A 84 -19.68 16.37 -13.37
CA SER A 84 -20.33 16.58 -14.65
C SER A 84 -21.81 16.99 -14.53
N GLY A 85 -22.40 17.05 -13.32
CA GLY A 85 -23.82 17.43 -13.19
C GLY A 85 -24.37 17.92 -11.84
N CYS A 86 -23.59 18.19 -10.77
CA CYS A 86 -24.20 18.56 -9.47
C CYS A 86 -23.40 19.56 -8.60
N ASP A 87 -24.13 20.22 -7.68
CA ASP A 87 -23.73 21.39 -6.89
C ASP A 87 -22.53 21.17 -5.93
N LYS A 88 -21.69 22.20 -5.81
CA LYS A 88 -20.25 22.08 -5.49
C LYS A 88 -19.92 21.92 -3.99
N GLY A 89 -20.84 22.28 -3.09
CA GLY A 89 -20.59 22.35 -1.64
C GLY A 89 -20.98 21.09 -0.86
N HIS A 90 -22.24 20.67 -0.96
CA HIS A 90 -22.77 19.52 -0.24
C HIS A 90 -22.16 18.20 -0.69
N PHE A 91 -21.88 18.05 -1.99
CA PHE A 91 -21.27 16.84 -2.53
C PHE A 91 -19.85 16.60 -2.01
N ARG A 92 -19.10 17.67 -1.69
CA ARG A 92 -17.76 17.58 -1.08
C ARG A 92 -17.84 17.03 0.34
N LEU A 93 -18.78 17.53 1.13
CA LEU A 93 -19.00 17.04 2.49
C LEU A 93 -19.53 15.61 2.46
N LEU A 94 -20.45 15.28 1.56
CA LEU A 94 -21.02 13.94 1.41
C LEU A 94 -19.96 12.89 0.99
N THR A 95 -19.11 13.20 0.00
CA THR A 95 -18.07 12.27 -0.47
C THR A 95 -16.96 12.08 0.56
N SER A 96 -16.53 13.15 1.24
CA SER A 96 -15.53 13.07 2.31
C SER A 96 -16.05 12.28 3.51
N THR A 97 -17.28 12.55 3.95
CA THR A 97 -17.90 11.81 5.07
C THR A 97 -18.15 10.35 4.72
N ALA A 98 -18.62 10.03 3.50
CA ALA A 98 -18.77 8.65 3.04
C ALA A 98 -17.44 7.89 3.02
N LEU A 99 -16.34 8.53 2.55
CA LEU A 99 -15.01 7.93 2.58
C LEU A 99 -14.55 7.65 4.02
N VAL A 100 -14.71 8.61 4.93
CA VAL A 100 -14.35 8.43 6.35
C VAL A 100 -15.19 7.31 6.97
N ILE A 101 -16.51 7.30 6.77
CA ILE A 101 -17.40 6.26 7.28
C ILE A 101 -16.99 4.88 6.75
N SER A 102 -16.72 4.76 5.44
CA SER A 102 -16.26 3.50 4.85
C SER A 102 -14.94 3.02 5.48
N SER A 103 -13.99 3.93 5.73
CA SER A 103 -12.72 3.59 6.38
C SER A 103 -12.91 3.16 7.84
N VAL A 104 -13.86 3.75 8.57
CA VAL A 104 -14.19 3.36 9.94
C VAL A 104 -14.85 1.99 9.96
N ILE A 105 -15.76 1.70 9.03
CA ILE A 105 -16.37 0.37 8.90
C ILE A 105 -15.29 -0.68 8.64
N VAL A 106 -14.37 -0.44 7.70
CA VAL A 106 -13.26 -1.35 7.42
C VAL A 106 -12.40 -1.58 8.67
N ALA A 107 -12.05 -0.51 9.39
CA ALA A 107 -11.27 -0.59 10.63
C ALA A 107 -11.97 -1.40 11.74
N LEU A 108 -13.31 -1.34 11.83
CA LEU A 108 -14.09 -2.13 12.78
C LEU A 108 -14.23 -3.60 12.36
N THR A 109 -14.32 -3.88 11.06
CA THR A 109 -14.51 -5.24 10.54
C THR A 109 -13.24 -6.08 10.51
N VAL A 110 -12.05 -5.46 10.39
CA VAL A 110 -10.78 -6.19 10.29
C VAL A 110 -9.79 -5.64 11.31
N PRO A 111 -9.79 -6.17 12.55
CA PRO A 111 -8.86 -5.72 13.60
C PRO A 111 -7.40 -6.12 13.32
N PHE A 112 -7.15 -7.02 12.37
CA PHE A 112 -5.83 -7.54 12.03
C PHE A 112 -5.10 -6.68 10.99
N PHE A 113 -4.21 -5.81 11.46
CA PHE A 113 -3.39 -4.94 10.60
C PHE A 113 -2.55 -5.70 9.57
N ALA A 114 -1.99 -6.85 9.94
CA ALA A 114 -1.20 -7.69 9.03
C ALA A 114 -2.03 -8.22 7.85
N CYS A 115 -3.26 -8.68 8.10
CA CYS A 115 -4.15 -9.18 7.05
C CYS A 115 -4.55 -8.07 6.08
N LEU A 116 -4.91 -6.89 6.60
CA LEU A 116 -5.23 -5.73 5.76
C LEU A 116 -4.05 -5.30 4.89
N MET A 117 -2.85 -5.18 5.47
CA MET A 117 -1.65 -4.80 4.71
C MET A 117 -1.28 -5.85 3.66
N SER A 118 -1.41 -7.14 3.99
CA SER A 118 -1.16 -8.24 3.04
C SER A 118 -2.16 -8.22 1.88
N LEU A 119 -3.45 -8.03 2.16
CA LEU A 119 -4.50 -7.95 1.16
C LEU A 119 -4.35 -6.71 0.26
N VAL A 120 -4.14 -5.53 0.87
CA VAL A 120 -3.93 -4.27 0.14
C VAL A 120 -2.67 -4.35 -0.73
N GLY A 121 -1.59 -4.92 -0.22
CA GLY A 121 -0.36 -5.16 -0.98
C GLY A 121 -0.58 -6.13 -2.14
N ALA A 122 -1.16 -7.30 -1.86
CA ALA A 122 -1.38 -8.33 -2.87
C ALA A 122 -2.35 -7.89 -3.97
N PHE A 123 -3.44 -7.20 -3.63
CA PHE A 123 -4.45 -6.80 -4.61
C PHE A 123 -4.14 -5.46 -5.27
N LEU A 124 -4.05 -4.39 -4.47
CA LEU A 124 -3.95 -3.03 -5.00
C LEU A 124 -2.54 -2.72 -5.50
N SER A 125 -1.49 -3.08 -4.74
CA SER A 125 -0.11 -2.77 -5.13
C SER A 125 0.34 -3.58 -6.34
N VAL A 126 0.04 -4.89 -6.40
CA VAL A 126 0.39 -5.71 -7.57
C VAL A 126 -0.33 -5.21 -8.82
N THR A 127 -1.62 -4.87 -8.72
CA THR A 127 -2.37 -4.36 -9.87
C THR A 127 -1.80 -3.03 -10.36
N ALA A 128 -1.53 -2.09 -9.46
CA ALA A 128 -1.06 -0.75 -9.83
C ALA A 128 0.42 -0.74 -10.27
N SER A 129 1.29 -1.52 -9.62
CA SER A 129 2.75 -1.46 -9.84
C SER A 129 3.27 -2.49 -10.84
N ILE A 130 2.57 -3.62 -11.03
CA ILE A 130 3.01 -4.68 -11.96
C ILE A 130 2.07 -4.71 -13.17
N ILE A 131 0.78 -4.93 -12.95
CA ILE A 131 -0.17 -5.17 -14.06
C ILE A 131 -0.37 -3.92 -14.92
N LEU A 132 -0.61 -2.76 -14.31
CA LEU A 132 -0.88 -1.51 -15.02
C LEU A 132 0.27 -1.04 -15.94
N PRO A 133 1.54 -0.96 -15.50
CA PRO A 133 2.63 -0.58 -16.40
C PRO A 133 2.87 -1.65 -17.47
N CYS A 134 2.70 -2.95 -17.16
CA CYS A 134 2.84 -4.02 -18.16
C CYS A 134 1.74 -3.94 -19.24
N LEU A 135 0.50 -3.68 -18.86
CA LEU A 135 -0.61 -3.47 -19.81
C LEU A 135 -0.41 -2.21 -20.66
N CYS A 136 0.04 -1.10 -20.06
CA CYS A 136 0.38 0.11 -20.79
C CYS A 136 1.53 -0.14 -21.79
N TYR A 137 2.55 -0.90 -21.38
CA TYR A 137 3.67 -1.28 -22.25
C TYR A 137 3.23 -2.18 -23.40
N LEU A 138 2.38 -3.18 -23.16
CA LEU A 138 1.81 -4.01 -24.22
C LEU A 138 0.95 -3.20 -25.20
N LYS A 139 0.12 -2.28 -24.69
CA LYS A 139 -0.75 -1.45 -25.53
C LYS A 139 0.04 -0.47 -26.41
N ILE A 140 1.14 0.10 -25.91
CA ILE A 140 1.99 1.02 -26.68
C ILE A 140 2.95 0.27 -27.62
N SER A 141 3.50 -0.86 -27.19
CA SER A 141 4.48 -1.68 -27.94
C SER A 141 3.82 -2.62 -28.96
N GLY A 142 2.51 -2.85 -28.85
CA GLY A 142 1.73 -3.67 -29.79
C GLY A 142 1.79 -3.22 -31.26
N THR A 143 2.31 -2.01 -31.54
CA THR A 143 2.53 -1.51 -32.91
C THR A 143 3.93 -1.81 -33.45
N TYR A 144 4.92 -2.19 -32.63
CA TYR A 144 6.32 -2.36 -33.04
C TYR A 144 6.90 -3.70 -32.54
N GLN A 145 6.44 -4.77 -33.16
CA GLN A 145 6.68 -6.14 -32.74
C GLN A 145 8.15 -6.57 -32.94
N ARG A 146 8.90 -6.76 -31.85
CA ARG A 146 10.12 -7.57 -31.82
C ARG A 146 9.93 -8.73 -30.83
N LEU A 147 9.90 -9.94 -31.37
CA LEU A 147 9.48 -11.18 -30.71
C LEU A 147 10.51 -11.69 -29.69
N GLY A 148 9.99 -12.23 -28.59
CA GLY A 148 10.61 -13.33 -27.85
C GLY A 148 10.64 -13.14 -26.34
N PHE A 149 11.85 -12.98 -25.81
CA PHE A 149 12.14 -13.06 -24.37
C PHE A 149 11.42 -12.00 -23.54
N GLU A 150 11.31 -10.77 -24.04
CA GLU A 150 10.70 -9.66 -23.30
C GLU A 150 9.20 -9.87 -23.04
N ILE A 151 8.47 -10.41 -24.03
CA ILE A 151 7.04 -10.74 -23.88
C ILE A 151 6.87 -11.93 -22.92
N VAL A 152 7.75 -12.93 -22.99
CA VAL A 152 7.70 -14.08 -22.07
C VAL A 152 7.92 -13.63 -20.62
N VAL A 153 8.91 -12.76 -20.37
CA VAL A 153 9.15 -12.19 -19.03
C VAL A 153 7.93 -11.38 -18.56
N LEU A 154 7.34 -10.57 -19.43
CA LEU A 154 6.21 -9.71 -19.09
C LEU A 154 4.91 -10.49 -18.86
N VAL A 155 4.63 -11.53 -19.64
CA VAL A 155 3.52 -12.44 -19.39
C VAL A 155 3.76 -13.24 -18.11
N GLY A 156 5.01 -13.67 -17.85
CA GLY A 156 5.39 -14.35 -16.63
C GLY A 156 5.15 -13.51 -15.37
N THR A 157 5.50 -12.22 -15.38
CA THR A 157 5.25 -11.32 -14.25
C THR A 157 3.76 -11.07 -14.03
N ILE A 158 2.95 -11.00 -15.08
CA ILE A 158 1.48 -10.91 -14.97
C ILE A 158 0.92 -12.17 -14.32
N ILE A 159 1.31 -13.37 -14.78
CA ILE A 159 0.84 -14.64 -14.22
C ILE A 159 1.23 -14.76 -12.74
N MET A 160 2.48 -14.43 -12.40
CA MET A 160 2.93 -14.40 -11.00
C MET A 160 2.09 -13.42 -10.17
N GLY A 161 1.82 -12.22 -10.68
CA GLY A 161 0.98 -11.23 -10.01
C GLY A 161 -0.43 -11.74 -9.74
N VAL A 162 -1.07 -12.38 -10.72
CA VAL A 162 -2.39 -13.01 -10.56
C VAL A 162 -2.36 -14.11 -9.51
N ALA A 163 -1.33 -14.97 -9.51
CA ALA A 163 -1.19 -16.01 -8.49
C ALA A 163 -1.08 -15.41 -7.08
N VAL A 164 -0.29 -14.35 -6.90
CA VAL A 164 -0.16 -13.62 -5.62
C VAL A 164 -1.50 -13.02 -5.20
N VAL A 165 -2.27 -12.44 -6.12
CA VAL A 165 -3.61 -11.91 -5.84
C VAL A 165 -4.54 -13.02 -5.34
N VAL A 166 -4.59 -14.15 -6.03
CA VAL A 166 -5.49 -15.26 -5.69
C VAL A 166 -5.12 -15.86 -4.33
N ILE A 167 -3.84 -16.17 -4.12
CA ILE A 167 -3.34 -16.78 -2.89
C ILE A 167 -3.48 -15.78 -1.71
N GLY A 168 -3.10 -14.52 -1.92
CA GLY A 168 -3.20 -13.47 -0.90
C GLY A 168 -4.64 -13.18 -0.46
N THR A 169 -5.58 -13.15 -1.42
CA THR A 169 -7.00 -12.96 -1.13
C THR A 169 -7.57 -14.17 -0.39
N TYR A 170 -7.24 -15.39 -0.83
CA TYR A 170 -7.71 -16.61 -0.19
C TYR A 170 -7.19 -16.73 1.25
N THR A 171 -5.90 -16.54 1.47
CA THR A 171 -5.28 -16.61 2.82
C THR A 171 -5.85 -15.57 3.76
N SER A 172 -6.05 -14.33 3.29
CA SER A 172 -6.65 -13.27 4.10
C SER A 172 -8.11 -13.59 4.47
N LEU A 173 -8.90 -14.09 3.51
CA LEU A 173 -10.29 -14.48 3.76
C LEU A 173 -10.41 -15.64 4.75
N VAL A 174 -9.57 -16.67 4.61
CA VAL A 174 -9.55 -17.80 5.54
C VAL A 174 -9.15 -17.36 6.94
N GLN A 175 -8.17 -16.45 7.07
CA GLN A 175 -7.79 -15.90 8.38
C GLN A 175 -8.91 -15.05 9.00
N ILE A 176 -9.64 -14.26 8.21
CA ILE A 176 -10.77 -13.48 8.72
C ILE A 176 -11.91 -14.40 9.18
N ILE A 177 -12.25 -15.44 8.40
CA ILE A 177 -13.34 -16.37 8.74
C ILE A 177 -12.96 -17.29 9.91
N GLY A 178 -11.71 -17.76 9.98
CA GLY A 178 -11.26 -18.64 11.06
C GLY A 178 -11.15 -17.97 12.43
N HIS A 179 -11.20 -16.63 12.48
CA HIS A 179 -11.11 -15.85 13.72
C HIS A 179 -12.46 -15.27 14.19
N LEU A 180 -13.53 -15.53 13.42
CA LEU A 180 -14.91 -15.09 13.64
C LEU A 180 -15.73 -16.23 14.27
#